data_AF-A0A7J4NQL8-F1
#
_entry.id   AF-A0A7J4NQL8-F1
#
_cell.length_a   1.000
_cell.length_b   1.000
_cell.length_c   1.000
_cell.angle_alpha   90.00
_cell.angle_beta   90.00
_cell.angle_gamma   90.00
#
_symmetry.space_group_name_H-M   'P 1'
#
loop_
_entity.id
_entity.type
_entity.pdbx_description
1 polymer ?
#
loop_
_entity_poly.entity_id
_entity_poly.type
_entity_poly.pdbx_seq_one_letter_code
_entity_poly.pdbx_strand_id
1 'polypeptide(L)' 'MSLAPVDFDFGNVTNYSFATTVTCASDEALKLFVEGYGHYLNYNHEQAIGCFIACTEADPNCAMAW' A
#
# COMPACT_ATOMS: atom_id res chain seq x y z
N MET A 1 6.11 -11.93 8.10
CA MET A 1 6.36 -10.47 8.30
C MET A 1 5.04 -9.76 8.11
N SER A 2 4.66 -8.84 8.99
CA SER A 2 3.52 -7.97 8.75
C SER A 2 3.94 -6.93 7.73
N LEU A 3 3.23 -6.83 6.61
CA LEU A 3 3.43 -5.74 5.64
C LEU A 3 2.70 -4.46 6.07
N ALA A 4 1.81 -4.56 7.07
CA ALA A 4 1.03 -3.43 7.55
C ALA A 4 1.87 -2.44 8.36
N PRO A 5 1.68 -1.11 8.17
CA PRO A 5 2.17 -0.09 9.09
C PRO A 5 1.70 -0.38 10.51
N VAL A 6 2.62 -0.29 11.47
CA VAL A 6 2.38 -0.72 12.87
C VAL A 6 1.60 0.29 13.70
N ASP A 7 1.56 1.55 13.28
CA ASP A 7 0.99 2.67 14.05
C ASP A 7 -0.39 3.13 13.54
N PHE A 8 -0.98 2.39 12.61
CA PHE A 8 -2.23 2.78 11.94
C PHE A 8 -3.45 2.07 12.52
N ASP A 9 -4.52 2.83 12.73
CA ASP A 9 -5.81 2.29 13.14
C ASP A 9 -6.66 2.01 11.90
N PHE A 10 -6.73 0.73 11.54
CA PHE A 10 -7.57 0.26 10.43
C PHE A 10 -8.99 -0.11 10.88
N GLY A 11 -9.31 0.02 12.17
CA GLY A 11 -10.52 -0.50 12.77
C GLY A 11 -10.58 -2.02 12.61
N ASN A 12 -11.43 -2.49 11.69
CA ASN A 12 -11.46 -3.90 11.35
C ASN A 12 -10.30 -4.25 10.40
N VAL A 13 -9.50 -5.27 10.76
CA VAL A 13 -8.39 -5.75 9.93
C VAL A 13 -8.78 -6.09 8.49
N THR A 14 -10.04 -6.47 8.24
CA THR A 14 -10.56 -6.74 6.88
C THR A 14 -10.58 -5.49 5.99
N ASN A 15 -10.58 -4.29 6.58
CA ASN A 15 -10.46 -3.04 5.83
C ASN A 15 -9.10 -2.92 5.14
N TYR A 16 -8.08 -3.62 5.65
CA TYR A 16 -6.71 -3.58 5.14
C TYR A 16 -6.31 -4.83 4.35
N SER A 17 -7.03 -5.95 4.52
CA SER A 17 -6.63 -7.24 3.94
C SER A 17 -6.50 -7.20 2.42
N PHE A 18 -7.32 -6.40 1.74
CA PHE A 18 -7.24 -6.21 0.29
C PHE A 18 -5.83 -5.82 -0.17
N ALA A 19 -5.19 -4.88 0.53
CA ALA A 19 -3.90 -4.35 0.10
C ALA A 19 -2.80 -5.41 0.06
N THR A 20 -2.85 -6.36 0.99
CA THR A 20 -1.88 -7.46 1.07
C THR A 20 -2.02 -8.52 -0.02
N THR A 21 -3.06 -8.42 -0.86
CA THR A 21 -3.38 -9.38 -1.93
C THR A 21 -3.26 -8.78 -3.33
N VAL A 22 -2.88 -7.50 -3.43
CA VAL A 22 -2.70 -6.84 -4.73
C VAL A 22 -1.55 -7.49 -5.49
N THR A 23 -1.79 -7.77 -6.77
CA THR A 23 -0.77 -8.33 -7.64
C THR A 23 0.23 -7.25 -8.01
N CYS A 24 1.48 -7.42 -7.59
CA CYS A 24 2.62 -6.61 -7.99
C CYS A 24 3.73 -7.50 -8.57
N ALA A 25 4.61 -6.92 -9.38
CA ALA A 25 5.73 -7.61 -10.01
C ALA A 25 6.80 -8.10 -9.02
N SER A 26 6.81 -7.58 -7.78
CA SER A 26 7.75 -7.97 -6.74
C SER A 26 7.19 -7.73 -5.33
N ASP A 27 7.78 -8.41 -4.34
CA ASP A 27 7.50 -8.19 -2.91
C ASP A 27 7.81 -6.74 -2.48
N GLU A 28 8.75 -6.07 -3.16
CA GLU A 28 9.10 -4.69 -2.86
C GLU A 28 8.02 -3.72 -3.33
N ALA A 29 7.52 -3.89 -4.56
CA ALA A 29 6.37 -3.14 -5.05
C ALA A 29 5.12 -3.40 -4.19
N LEU A 30 4.91 -4.66 -3.75
CA LEU A 30 3.82 -4.99 -2.84
C LEU A 30 3.92 -4.25 -1.50
N LYS A 31 5.11 -4.16 -0.88
CA LYS A 31 5.30 -3.38 0.35
C LYS A 31 4.92 -1.91 0.16
N LEU A 32 5.37 -1.29 -0.94
CA LEU A 32 5.08 0.11 -1.24
C LEU A 32 3.58 0.34 -1.42
N PHE A 33 2.89 -0.54 -2.14
CA PHE A 33 1.43 -0.49 -2.29
C PHE A 33 0.73 -0.61 -0.93
N VAL A 34 1.15 -1.57 -0.12
CA VAL A 34 0.57 -1.91 1.17
C VAL A 34 0.75 -0.75 2.17
N GLU A 35 1.92 -0.11 2.18
CA GLU A 35 2.19 1.09 2.98
C GLU A 35 1.36 2.30 2.51
N GLY A 36 1.29 2.54 1.19
CA GLY A 36 0.50 3.62 0.60
C GLY A 36 -0.99 3.49 0.90
N TYR A 37 -1.54 2.27 0.82
CA TYR A 37 -2.92 2.00 1.21
C TYR A 37 -3.15 2.25 2.71
N GLY A 38 -2.17 1.97 3.55
CA GLY A 38 -2.22 2.27 4.97
C GLY A 38 -2.34 3.77 5.23
N HIS A 39 -1.49 4.57 4.59
CA HIS A 39 -1.55 6.03 4.66
C HIS A 39 -2.87 6.58 4.12
N TYR A 40 -3.40 6.01 3.04
CA TYR A 40 -4.67 6.40 2.45
C TYR A 40 -5.83 6.22 3.44
N LEU A 41 -5.91 5.07 4.12
CA LEU A 41 -6.94 4.81 5.13
C LEU A 41 -6.82 5.71 6.37
N ASN A 42 -5.61 6.21 6.66
CA ASN A 42 -5.34 7.10 7.80
C ASN A 42 -5.32 8.59 7.42
N TYR A 43 -5.85 8.95 6.25
CA TYR A 43 -5.94 10.34 5.76
C TYR A 43 -4.58 11.05 5.61
N ASN A 44 -3.50 10.29 5.44
CA ASN A 44 -2.16 10.81 5.16
C ASN A 44 -1.92 10.81 3.64
N HIS A 45 -2.67 11.63 2.91
CA HIS A 45 -2.75 11.55 1.45
C HIS A 45 -1.44 11.85 0.74
N GLU A 46 -0.63 12.79 1.23
CA GLU A 46 0.68 13.11 0.63
C GLU A 46 1.65 11.92 0.73
N GLN A 47 1.71 11.26 1.89
CA GLN A 47 2.50 10.05 2.08
C GLN A 47 1.98 8.90 1.22
N ALA A 48 0.66 8.74 1.14
CA ALA A 48 0.04 7.73 0.28
C ALA A 48 0.44 7.92 -1.19
N ILE A 49 0.36 9.15 -1.71
CA ILE A 49 0.77 9.49 -3.08
C ILE A 49 2.25 9.16 -3.28
N GLY A 50 3.13 9.50 -2.33
CA GLY A 50 4.56 9.16 -2.39
C GLY A 50 4.80 7.65 -2.51
N CYS A 51 4.11 6.85 -1.70
CA CYS A 51 4.18 5.38 -1.77
C CYS A 51 3.65 4.82 -3.10
N PHE A 52 2.53 5.35 -3.61
CA PHE A 52 1.98 4.90 -4.89
C PHE A 52 2.87 5.27 -6.07
N ILE A 53 3.46 6.47 -6.08
CA ILE A 53 4.47 6.86 -7.07
C ILE A 53 5.65 5.88 -7.04
N ALA A 54 6.24 5.63 -5.86
CA ALA A 54 7.33 4.67 -5.72
C ALA A 54 6.92 3.24 -6.15
N CYS A 55 5.68 2.83 -5.86
CA CYS A 55 5.13 1.56 -6.32
C CYS A 55 5.08 1.49 -7.86
N THR A 56 4.63 2.56 -8.53
CA THR A 56 4.60 2.61 -10.00
C THR A 56 5.99 2.68 -10.64
N GLU A 57 6.98 3.24 -9.95
CA GLU A 57 8.38 3.21 -10.38
C GLU A 57 8.97 1.78 -10.27
N ALA A 58 8.62 1.05 -9.21
CA ALA A 58 9.06 -0.33 -8.99
C ALA A 58 8.30 -1.36 -9.86
N ASP A 59 7.01 -1.13 -10.08
CA ASP A 59 6.14 -1.92 -10.95
C ASP A 59 5.19 -1.00 -11.75
N PRO A 60 5.59 -0.58 -12.95
CA PRO A 60 4.77 0.27 -13.82
C PRO A 60 3.44 -0.38 -14.25
N ASN A 61 3.32 -1.71 -14.11
CA ASN A 61 2.13 -2.47 -14.48
C ASN A 61 1.19 -2.74 -13.30
N CYS A 62 1.51 -2.26 -12.09
CA CYS A 62 0.63 -2.35 -10.93
C CYS A 62 -0.59 -1.44 -11.13
N ALA A 63 -1.67 -1.98 -11.72
CA ALA A 63 -2.86 -1.21 -12.07
C ALA A 63 -3.54 -0.54 -10.86
N MET A 64 -3.38 -1.10 -9.66
CA MET A 64 -3.98 -0.55 -8.44
C MET A 64 -3.22 0.64 -7.86
N ALA A 65 -1.96 0.87 -8.27
CA ALA A 65 -1.14 1.97 -7.77
C ALA A 65 -1.29 3.28 -8.58
N TRP A 66 -2.13 3.29 -9.62
CA TRP A 66 -2.50 4.46 -10.41
C TRP A 66 -3.85 5.04 -9.95
#